data_AF-A0A3N5ZAX8-F1
#
_entry.id   AF-A0A3N5ZAX8-F1
#
_cell.length_a   1.000
_cell.length_b   1.000
_cell.length_c   1.000
_cell.angle_alpha   90.00
_cell.angle_beta   90.00
_cell.angle_gamma   90.00
#
_symmetry.space_group_name_H-M   'P 1'
#
loop_
_entity.id
_entity.type
_entity.pdbx_description
1 polymer ?
#
loop_
_entity_poly.entity_id
_entity_poly.type
_entity_poly.pdbx_seq_one_letter_code
_entity_poly.pdbx_strand_id
1 'polypeptide(L)'
;MNKKLLFLLLILLVLFFTGNAFSAVNENNTEKNGVPESGSTDTPVDKNRELAQEAFQEGYELFEEKEYKDACPLFYQYLSNSSPDDADYEWAQFFFGICLKKSGFSHAAVDALSELVTRKPNPKIVSYCLEFFENTIRTSPYDHDLVINKVICDQEYGFVEDELSDFIHYHQGVNDWKHGLVSWGDDHFNKIKPNTYYFYQFQYHQALMRIHSGQIDEAIAILKKIMESPLKDDPLRNEVRKTIARLLYEKGEYKEADKLYGEITKNILEQSQNLLERAWAHYRIGNPEKAMGFLYAFEAPSFQNYFTPEYYILKSFIFKDVCHYQSALQVVTDFKYRYGVALEDIYQRGNPEDNYPLMLVLMNKKKIHEIWKFLELLESEKTEIETIQDKPFREYLEKLYALQIEESAKDLRLTIQDEYEVMANQLLRYEEESHLMEYEIGMDMYQRIHESHYQDEKSVENPSKDGLVVYPFQGEFWNDELADYHVKLPNKCNNNEEWDVFFK
;
A
#
# COMPACT_ATOMS: atom_id res chain seq x y z
N MET A 1 -7.39 -1.27 23.16
CA MET A 1 -6.06 -1.83 22.81
C MET A 1 -6.28 -2.94 21.79
N ASN A 2 -5.87 -2.71 20.54
CA ASN A 2 -6.27 -3.52 19.39
C ASN A 2 -5.46 -4.83 19.35
N LYS A 3 -6.07 -5.99 19.07
CA LYS A 3 -5.35 -7.30 19.00
C LYS A 3 -4.18 -7.27 18.02
N LYS A 4 -4.29 -6.46 16.95
CA LYS A 4 -3.21 -6.19 16.00
C LYS A 4 -1.97 -5.58 16.64
N LEU A 5 -2.15 -4.70 17.63
CA LEU A 5 -1.03 -4.03 18.30
C LEU A 5 -0.29 -4.97 19.27
N LEU A 6 -1.04 -5.84 19.95
CA LEU A 6 -0.43 -6.86 20.81
C LEU A 6 0.40 -7.84 19.96
N PHE A 7 -0.07 -8.15 18.76
CA PHE A 7 0.60 -9.01 17.80
C PHE A 7 1.84 -8.33 17.18
N LEU A 8 1.75 -7.03 16.86
CA LEU A 8 2.86 -6.20 16.38
C LEU A 8 3.98 -6.08 17.43
N LEU A 9 3.62 -5.86 18.70
CA LEU A 9 4.55 -5.88 19.83
C LEU A 9 5.18 -7.25 20.05
N LEU A 10 4.44 -8.35 19.82
CA LEU A 10 4.97 -9.71 19.92
C LEU A 10 5.97 -10.01 18.79
N ILE A 11 5.69 -9.59 17.56
CA ILE A 11 6.61 -9.77 16.42
C ILE A 11 7.88 -8.93 16.60
N LEU A 12 7.74 -7.67 17.02
CA LEU A 12 8.88 -6.82 17.37
C LEU A 12 9.71 -7.41 18.53
N LEU A 13 9.07 -8.00 19.55
CA LEU A 13 9.78 -8.68 20.64
C LEU A 13 10.50 -9.96 20.21
N VAL A 14 9.94 -10.73 19.27
CA VAL A 14 10.56 -11.95 18.74
C VAL A 14 11.81 -11.61 17.91
N LEU A 15 11.81 -10.46 17.22
CA LEU A 15 12.94 -9.96 16.44
C LEU A 15 14.13 -9.48 17.30
N PHE A 16 13.92 -9.14 18.58
CA PHE A 16 15.02 -8.78 19.49
C PHE A 16 15.85 -9.98 19.98
N PHE A 17 15.37 -11.22 19.84
CA PHE A 17 15.99 -12.41 20.46
C PHE A 17 16.74 -13.37 19.52
N THR A 18 16.73 -13.15 18.19
CA THR A 18 17.49 -13.98 17.24
C THR A 18 18.83 -13.37 16.84
N GLY A 19 19.51 -12.74 17.80
CA GLY A 19 20.89 -12.29 17.66
C GLY A 19 21.86 -13.15 18.46
N ASN A 20 22.10 -14.41 18.07
CA ASN A 20 23.34 -15.10 18.46
C ASN A 20 23.67 -16.32 17.56
N ALA A 21 24.65 -16.08 16.69
CA ALA A 21 25.78 -16.94 16.33
C ALA A 21 25.53 -18.43 16.04
N PHE A 22 25.51 -18.79 14.76
CA PHE A 22 25.96 -20.11 14.30
C PHE A 22 27.33 -19.97 13.63
N SER A 23 28.38 -20.44 14.32
CA SER A 23 29.74 -20.47 13.80
C SER A 23 29.90 -21.64 12.83
N ALA A 24 30.53 -21.34 11.69
CA ALA A 24 30.93 -22.29 10.66
C ALA A 24 31.85 -23.40 11.18
N VAL A 25 31.62 -24.63 10.72
CA VAL A 25 32.52 -25.78 10.84
C VAL A 25 33.43 -25.79 9.62
N ASN A 26 34.75 -25.72 9.86
CA ASN A 26 35.79 -25.93 8.85
C ASN A 26 36.06 -27.42 8.67
N GLU A 27 35.91 -27.93 7.44
CA GLU A 27 36.45 -29.20 7.00
C GLU A 27 37.96 -29.13 6.80
N ASN A 28 38.68 -30.16 7.23
CA ASN A 28 40.04 -30.45 6.75
C ASN A 28 40.26 -31.98 6.70
N ASN A 29 40.20 -32.49 5.47
CA ASN A 29 41.17 -33.32 4.77
C ASN A 29 41.73 -34.66 5.33
N THR A 30 41.57 -35.67 4.47
CA THR A 30 42.52 -36.72 4.02
C THR A 30 42.91 -37.87 4.94
N GLU A 31 42.59 -39.11 4.50
CA GLU A 31 43.52 -40.24 4.33
C GLU A 31 42.88 -41.34 3.45
N LYS A 32 43.43 -41.58 2.24
CA LYS A 32 44.29 -42.71 1.79
C LYS A 32 43.61 -44.03 1.37
N ASN A 33 43.64 -44.22 0.05
CA ASN A 33 43.74 -45.43 -0.79
C ASN A 33 43.63 -46.85 -0.17
N GLY A 34 42.77 -47.65 -0.81
CA GLY A 34 42.90 -49.10 -0.94
C GLY A 34 41.95 -49.66 -1.99
N VAL A 35 42.46 -50.12 -3.13
CA VAL A 35 41.73 -50.96 -4.10
C VAL A 35 41.91 -52.43 -3.70
N PRO A 36 40.83 -53.24 -3.75
CA PRO A 36 40.93 -54.46 -4.55
C PRO A 36 39.69 -54.71 -5.43
N GLU A 37 39.93 -55.53 -6.44
CA GLU A 37 39.11 -55.84 -7.62
C GLU A 37 37.82 -56.63 -7.37
N SER A 38 36.89 -56.41 -8.31
CA SER A 38 35.90 -57.33 -8.88
C SER A 38 34.95 -58.08 -7.94
N GLY A 39 33.72 -57.55 -7.87
CA GLY A 39 32.50 -58.24 -7.48
C GLY A 39 31.32 -57.33 -7.76
N SER A 40 30.30 -57.83 -8.45
CA SER A 40 29.08 -57.11 -8.87
C SER A 40 28.50 -56.23 -7.75
N THR A 41 28.47 -54.91 -7.96
CA THR A 41 27.81 -53.94 -7.08
C THR A 41 26.80 -53.15 -7.89
N ASP A 42 25.51 -53.42 -7.67
CA ASP A 42 24.50 -52.36 -7.80
C ASP A 42 24.96 -51.22 -6.90
N THR A 43 25.24 -50.06 -7.48
CA THR A 43 25.77 -48.93 -6.71
C THR A 43 24.66 -48.30 -5.85
N PRO A 44 24.98 -47.70 -4.68
CA PRO A 44 23.99 -47.00 -3.85
C PRO A 44 23.24 -45.87 -4.60
N VAL A 45 23.83 -45.38 -5.69
CA VAL A 45 23.30 -44.30 -6.53
C VAL A 45 22.13 -44.79 -7.39
N ASP A 46 22.19 -46.03 -7.91
CA ASP A 46 21.10 -46.59 -8.74
C ASP A 46 19.83 -46.86 -7.91
N LYS A 47 19.98 -47.36 -6.68
CA LYS A 47 18.84 -47.59 -5.77
C LYS A 47 18.11 -46.32 -5.36
N ASN A 48 18.83 -45.24 -5.10
CA ASN A 48 18.20 -43.97 -4.73
C ASN A 48 17.42 -43.35 -5.90
N ARG A 49 17.86 -43.60 -7.14
CA ARG A 49 17.19 -43.12 -8.34
C ARG A 49 15.91 -43.92 -8.65
N GLU A 50 15.93 -45.23 -8.45
CA GLU A 50 14.73 -46.07 -8.56
C GLU A 50 13.68 -45.66 -7.53
N LEU A 51 14.07 -45.47 -6.27
CA LEU A 51 13.17 -45.01 -5.20
C LEU A 51 12.61 -43.60 -5.46
N ALA A 52 13.39 -42.70 -6.05
CA ALA A 52 12.89 -41.40 -6.45
C ALA A 52 11.83 -41.55 -7.56
N GLN A 53 12.08 -42.36 -8.59
CA GLN A 53 11.13 -42.56 -9.68
C GLN A 53 9.82 -43.19 -9.20
N GLU A 54 9.88 -44.13 -8.24
CA GLU A 54 8.69 -44.68 -7.58
C GLU A 54 7.89 -43.59 -6.87
N ALA A 55 8.57 -42.70 -6.12
CA ALA A 55 7.91 -41.57 -5.45
C ALA A 55 7.25 -40.60 -6.43
N PHE A 56 7.85 -40.37 -7.61
CA PHE A 56 7.22 -39.55 -8.65
C PHE A 56 5.93 -40.18 -9.19
N GLN A 57 5.97 -41.48 -9.48
CA GLN A 57 4.81 -42.20 -10.01
C GLN A 57 3.66 -42.25 -8.99
N GLU A 58 3.97 -42.58 -7.73
CA GLU A 58 2.99 -42.59 -6.63
C GLU A 58 2.43 -41.18 -6.36
N GLY A 59 3.29 -40.16 -6.37
CA GLY A 59 2.87 -38.77 -6.24
C GLY A 59 1.95 -38.32 -7.38
N TYR A 60 2.21 -38.78 -8.61
CA TYR A 60 1.36 -38.49 -9.76
C TYR A 60 -0.01 -39.18 -9.66
N GLU A 61 -0.07 -40.43 -9.19
CA GLU A 61 -1.33 -41.13 -8.95
C GLU A 61 -2.20 -40.39 -7.92
N LEU A 62 -1.62 -40.00 -6.78
CA LEU A 62 -2.32 -39.20 -5.76
C LEU A 62 -2.75 -37.82 -6.29
N PHE A 63 -1.94 -37.21 -7.17
CA PHE A 63 -2.30 -35.96 -7.84
C PHE A 63 -3.55 -36.11 -8.71
N GLU A 64 -3.64 -37.18 -9.50
CA GLU A 64 -4.82 -37.48 -10.32
C GLU A 64 -6.07 -37.75 -9.46
N GLU A 65 -5.88 -38.39 -8.30
CA GLU A 65 -6.92 -38.61 -7.29
C GLU A 65 -7.31 -37.35 -6.51
N LYS A 66 -6.59 -36.24 -6.71
CA LYS A 66 -6.75 -34.94 -6.04
C LYS A 66 -6.38 -34.96 -4.55
N GLU A 67 -5.58 -35.93 -4.13
CA GLU A 67 -5.02 -36.02 -2.78
C GLU A 67 -3.73 -35.20 -2.67
N TYR A 68 -3.85 -33.89 -2.88
CA TYR A 68 -2.69 -32.98 -3.01
C TYR A 68 -1.79 -32.92 -1.77
N LYS A 69 -2.36 -33.10 -0.58
CA LYS A 69 -1.61 -33.04 0.69
C LYS A 69 -0.63 -34.20 0.83
N ASP A 70 -1.01 -35.38 0.36
CA ASP A 70 -0.22 -36.60 0.43
C ASP A 70 0.72 -36.72 -0.78
N ALA A 71 0.35 -36.13 -1.93
CA ALA A 71 1.23 -36.02 -3.10
C ALA A 71 2.42 -35.05 -2.90
N CYS A 72 2.24 -33.97 -2.12
CA CYS A 72 3.26 -32.96 -1.86
C CYS A 72 4.61 -33.54 -1.36
N PRO A 73 4.64 -34.33 -0.26
CA PRO A 73 5.87 -34.95 0.24
C PRO A 73 6.57 -35.84 -0.78
N LEU A 74 5.81 -36.59 -1.59
CA LEU A 74 6.35 -37.51 -2.59
C LEU A 74 7.06 -36.77 -3.73
N PHE A 75 6.46 -35.68 -4.23
CA PHE A 75 7.14 -34.83 -5.21
C PHE A 75 8.37 -34.13 -4.63
N TYR A 76 8.31 -33.69 -3.37
CA TYR A 76 9.49 -33.15 -2.68
C TYR A 76 10.60 -34.19 -2.52
N GLN A 77 10.25 -35.43 -2.19
CA GLN A 77 11.19 -36.54 -2.11
C GLN A 77 11.85 -36.81 -3.47
N TYR A 78 11.09 -36.76 -4.57
CA TYR A 78 11.67 -36.88 -5.90
C TYR A 78 12.63 -35.72 -6.20
N LEU A 79 12.21 -34.47 -5.99
CA LEU A 79 13.00 -33.28 -6.30
C LEU A 79 14.29 -33.17 -5.48
N SER A 80 14.29 -33.67 -4.24
CA SER A 80 15.46 -33.68 -3.36
C SER A 80 16.50 -34.75 -3.72
N ASN A 81 16.09 -35.80 -4.43
CA ASN A 81 16.95 -36.93 -4.81
C ASN A 81 17.29 -36.99 -6.30
N SER A 82 16.71 -36.10 -7.12
CA SER A 82 16.88 -36.06 -8.57
C SER A 82 17.66 -34.83 -9.03
N SER A 83 18.25 -34.91 -10.22
CA SER A 83 18.96 -33.80 -10.85
C SER A 83 18.01 -32.98 -11.71
N PRO A 84 18.22 -31.65 -11.86
CA PRO A 84 17.53 -30.83 -12.85
C PRO A 84 17.57 -31.36 -14.29
N ASP A 85 18.58 -32.18 -14.62
CA ASP A 85 18.74 -32.78 -15.95
C ASP A 85 17.83 -34.00 -16.18
N ASP A 86 17.14 -34.49 -15.14
CA ASP A 86 16.22 -35.62 -15.25
C ASP A 86 14.94 -35.22 -15.99
N ALA A 87 14.45 -36.11 -16.86
CA ALA A 87 13.33 -35.82 -17.77
C ALA A 87 12.02 -35.44 -17.04
N ASP A 88 11.80 -36.00 -15.85
CA ASP A 88 10.58 -35.77 -15.06
C ASP A 88 10.77 -34.63 -14.03
N TYR A 89 11.95 -34.01 -13.93
CA TYR A 89 12.22 -32.95 -12.95
C TYR A 89 11.32 -31.73 -13.12
N GLU A 90 11.20 -31.21 -14.34
CA GLU A 90 10.33 -30.05 -14.62
C GLU A 90 8.86 -30.35 -14.31
N TRP A 91 8.41 -31.56 -14.63
CA TRP A 91 7.05 -32.01 -14.35
C TRP A 91 6.82 -32.19 -12.86
N ALA A 92 7.76 -32.79 -12.13
CA ALA A 92 7.69 -32.94 -10.69
C ALA A 92 7.62 -31.58 -10.00
N GLN A 93 8.44 -30.62 -10.41
CA GLN A 93 8.41 -29.26 -9.85
C GLN A 93 7.10 -28.54 -10.17
N PHE A 94 6.56 -28.73 -11.38
CA PHE A 94 5.26 -28.19 -11.77
C PHE A 94 4.12 -28.76 -10.92
N PHE A 95 4.02 -30.09 -10.81
CA PHE A 95 3.00 -30.75 -10.01
C PHE A 95 3.15 -30.41 -8.53
N PHE A 96 4.39 -30.36 -8.02
CA PHE A 96 4.68 -29.94 -6.66
C PHE A 96 4.14 -28.53 -6.37
N GLY A 97 4.40 -27.54 -7.23
CA GLY A 97 3.87 -26.19 -7.08
C GLY A 97 2.33 -26.14 -7.09
N ILE A 98 1.69 -26.94 -7.94
CA ILE A 98 0.21 -27.05 -7.95
C ILE A 98 -0.29 -27.69 -6.65
N CYS A 99 0.34 -28.77 -6.19
CA CYS A 99 -0.04 -29.43 -4.94
C CYS A 99 0.09 -28.49 -3.75
N LEU A 100 1.17 -27.72 -3.65
CA LEU A 100 1.37 -26.70 -2.60
C LEU A 100 0.23 -25.69 -2.61
N LYS A 101 -0.10 -25.13 -3.77
CA LYS A 101 -1.21 -24.19 -3.94
C LYS A 101 -2.54 -24.78 -3.49
N LYS A 102 -2.83 -26.02 -3.92
CA LYS A 102 -4.09 -26.71 -3.58
C LYS A 102 -4.15 -27.15 -2.11
N SER A 103 -2.99 -27.33 -1.48
CA SER A 103 -2.87 -27.66 -0.05
C SER A 103 -2.96 -26.44 0.86
N GLY A 104 -2.94 -25.22 0.30
CA GLY A 104 -3.05 -23.97 1.05
C GLY A 104 -1.72 -23.24 1.30
N PHE A 105 -0.60 -23.76 0.77
CA PHE A 105 0.72 -23.13 0.88
C PHE A 105 0.97 -22.25 -0.34
N SER A 106 0.36 -21.06 -0.36
CA SER A 106 0.40 -20.18 -1.52
C SER A 106 1.79 -19.59 -1.77
N HIS A 107 2.51 -19.19 -0.72
CA HIS A 107 3.87 -18.67 -0.90
C HIS A 107 4.84 -19.76 -1.36
N ALA A 108 4.80 -20.94 -0.76
CA ALA A 108 5.63 -22.07 -1.20
C ALA A 108 5.35 -22.47 -2.66
N ALA A 109 4.08 -22.39 -3.09
CA ALA A 109 3.73 -22.62 -4.49
C ALA A 109 4.32 -21.54 -5.41
N VAL A 110 4.26 -20.27 -5.02
CA VAL A 110 4.88 -19.17 -5.77
C VAL A 110 6.38 -19.38 -5.88
N ASP A 111 7.07 -19.72 -4.78
CA ASP A 111 8.51 -19.98 -4.76
C ASP A 111 8.90 -21.12 -5.72
N ALA A 112 8.27 -22.29 -5.57
CA ALA A 112 8.54 -23.46 -6.40
C ALA A 112 8.29 -23.21 -7.90
N LEU A 113 7.19 -22.51 -8.23
CA LEU A 113 6.86 -22.20 -9.63
C LEU A 113 7.72 -21.06 -10.20
N SER A 114 8.22 -20.14 -9.36
CA SER A 114 9.12 -19.07 -9.78
C SER A 114 10.48 -19.62 -10.19
N GLU A 115 11.02 -20.56 -9.39
CA GLU A 115 12.24 -21.27 -9.74
C GLU A 115 12.06 -22.06 -11.05
N LEU A 116 10.92 -22.76 -11.20
CA LEU A 116 10.59 -23.49 -12.42
C LEU A 116 10.59 -22.57 -13.64
N VAL A 117 9.89 -21.44 -13.60
CA VAL A 117 9.83 -20.49 -14.73
C VAL A 117 11.21 -19.94 -15.10
N THR A 118 12.05 -19.68 -14.11
CA THR A 118 13.43 -19.18 -14.32
C THR A 118 14.30 -20.17 -15.11
N ARG A 119 14.00 -21.47 -15.03
CA ARG A 119 14.69 -22.53 -15.80
C ARG A 119 14.22 -22.66 -17.25
N LYS A 120 13.18 -21.91 -17.65
CA LYS A 120 12.59 -21.89 -19.00
C LYS A 120 12.15 -23.27 -19.50
N PRO A 121 11.24 -23.96 -18.77
CA PRO A 121 10.66 -25.22 -19.18
C PRO A 121 9.76 -25.03 -20.41
N ASN A 122 9.03 -26.08 -20.79
CA ASN A 122 8.07 -26.01 -21.90
C ASN A 122 7.18 -24.73 -21.84
N PRO A 123 7.00 -24.00 -22.96
CA PRO A 123 6.14 -22.81 -23.06
C PRO A 123 4.77 -22.94 -22.38
N LYS A 124 4.13 -24.12 -22.46
CA LYS A 124 2.81 -24.36 -21.83
C LYS A 124 2.85 -24.28 -20.30
N ILE A 125 3.92 -24.82 -19.69
CA ILE A 125 4.13 -24.75 -18.25
C ILE A 125 4.33 -23.31 -17.84
N VAL A 126 5.17 -22.58 -18.57
CA VAL A 126 5.43 -21.17 -18.28
C VAL A 126 4.16 -20.32 -18.39
N SER A 127 3.36 -20.50 -19.45
CA SER A 127 2.08 -19.80 -19.59
C SER A 127 1.13 -20.07 -18.43
N TYR A 128 1.03 -21.32 -17.96
CA TYR A 128 0.22 -21.66 -16.78
C TYR A 128 0.73 -20.96 -15.52
N CYS A 129 2.05 -20.98 -15.28
CA CYS A 129 2.64 -20.32 -14.12
C CYS A 129 2.41 -18.80 -14.15
N LEU A 130 2.53 -18.18 -15.32
CA LEU A 130 2.30 -16.75 -15.50
C LEU A 130 0.83 -16.37 -15.25
N GLU A 131 -0.12 -17.17 -15.74
CA GLU A 131 -1.56 -16.98 -15.43
C GLU A 131 -1.82 -17.12 -13.92
N PHE A 132 -1.14 -18.08 -13.27
CA PHE A 132 -1.18 -18.20 -11.82
C PHE A 132 -0.62 -16.96 -11.11
N PHE A 133 0.51 -16.41 -11.55
CA PHE A 133 1.09 -15.19 -10.98
C PHE A 133 0.19 -13.98 -11.20
N GLU A 134 -0.38 -13.82 -12.39
CA GLU A 134 -1.33 -12.75 -12.67
C GLU A 134 -2.52 -12.79 -11.68
N ASN A 135 -3.09 -13.97 -11.48
CA ASN A 135 -4.18 -14.12 -10.52
C ASN A 135 -3.72 -13.84 -9.08
N THR A 136 -2.56 -14.36 -8.67
CA THR A 136 -2.02 -14.15 -7.32
C THR A 136 -1.80 -12.66 -7.04
N ILE A 137 -1.20 -11.91 -7.97
CA ILE A 137 -0.98 -10.46 -7.86
C ILE A 137 -2.30 -9.71 -7.63
N ARG A 138 -3.41 -10.21 -8.21
CA ARG A 138 -4.72 -9.56 -8.16
C ARG A 138 -5.54 -9.94 -6.93
N THR A 139 -5.31 -11.11 -6.33
CA THR A 139 -6.19 -11.66 -5.28
C THR A 139 -5.56 -11.79 -3.92
N SER A 140 -4.23 -11.91 -3.84
CA SER A 140 -3.55 -12.36 -2.64
C SER A 140 -2.28 -11.54 -2.36
N PRO A 141 -1.87 -11.39 -1.08
CA PRO A 141 -0.55 -10.88 -0.76
C PRO A 141 0.53 -11.80 -1.34
N TYR A 142 1.62 -11.22 -1.84
CA TYR A 142 2.69 -11.97 -2.50
C TYR A 142 4.04 -11.27 -2.32
N ASP A 143 5.11 -12.00 -2.59
CA ASP A 143 6.46 -11.43 -2.66
C ASP A 143 6.63 -10.66 -3.98
N HIS A 144 6.64 -9.33 -3.88
CA HIS A 144 6.79 -8.44 -5.02
C HIS A 144 8.12 -8.61 -5.74
N ASP A 145 9.22 -8.77 -4.99
CA ASP A 145 10.55 -8.87 -5.58
C ASP A 145 10.69 -10.18 -6.35
N LEU A 146 10.25 -11.28 -5.76
CA LEU A 146 10.28 -12.59 -6.42
C LEU A 146 9.43 -12.61 -7.69
N VAL A 147 8.15 -12.21 -7.59
CA VAL A 147 7.22 -12.36 -8.71
C VAL A 147 7.42 -11.30 -9.79
N ILE A 148 7.54 -10.02 -9.41
CA ILE A 148 7.63 -8.95 -10.41
C ILE A 148 9.07 -8.82 -10.91
N ASN A 149 10.04 -8.62 -10.03
CA ASN A 149 11.40 -8.29 -10.46
C ASN A 149 12.08 -9.53 -11.04
N LYS A 150 12.17 -10.62 -10.27
CA LYS A 150 12.93 -11.82 -10.68
C LYS A 150 12.23 -12.66 -11.75
N VAL A 151 10.92 -12.87 -11.65
CA VAL A 151 10.19 -13.72 -12.62
C VAL A 151 9.76 -12.92 -13.83
N ILE A 152 8.97 -11.86 -13.66
CA ILE A 152 8.35 -11.18 -14.81
C ILE A 152 9.36 -10.28 -15.54
N CYS A 153 10.20 -9.54 -14.82
CA CYS A 153 11.07 -8.53 -15.43
C CYS A 153 12.42 -9.07 -15.94
N ASP A 154 13.04 -10.03 -15.25
CA ASP A 154 14.36 -10.55 -15.64
C ASP A 154 14.35 -11.61 -16.75
N GLN A 155 13.17 -11.99 -17.25
CA GLN A 155 13.00 -13.08 -18.22
C GLN A 155 12.34 -12.62 -19.54
N GLU A 156 12.59 -13.37 -20.61
CA GLU A 156 12.01 -13.15 -21.93
C GLU A 156 10.88 -14.15 -22.22
N TYR A 157 9.69 -13.62 -22.54
CA TYR A 157 8.48 -14.41 -22.76
C TYR A 157 7.90 -14.24 -24.18
N GLY A 158 8.77 -14.23 -25.20
CA GLY A 158 8.36 -13.98 -26.59
C GLY A 158 7.40 -15.01 -27.21
N PHE A 159 7.16 -16.14 -26.53
CA PHE A 159 6.22 -17.19 -26.94
C PHE A 159 4.82 -17.04 -26.33
N VAL A 160 4.63 -16.12 -25.37
CA VAL A 160 3.34 -15.93 -24.70
C VAL A 160 2.44 -15.06 -25.57
N GLU A 161 1.26 -15.58 -25.89
CA GLU A 161 0.25 -14.88 -26.68
C GLU A 161 -0.87 -14.31 -25.78
N ASP A 162 -1.70 -13.44 -26.37
CA ASP A 162 -2.93 -12.93 -25.78
C ASP A 162 -2.81 -12.04 -24.52
N GLU A 163 -3.79 -12.09 -23.63
CA GLU A 163 -3.92 -11.17 -22.48
C GLU A 163 -2.72 -11.25 -21.54
N LEU A 164 -2.09 -12.42 -21.47
CA LEU A 164 -0.90 -12.65 -20.66
C LEU A 164 0.33 -11.92 -21.22
N SER A 165 0.39 -11.70 -22.53
CA SER A 165 1.44 -10.87 -23.15
C SER A 165 1.31 -9.40 -22.71
N ASP A 166 0.08 -8.89 -22.64
CA ASP A 166 -0.21 -7.53 -22.17
C ASP A 166 0.21 -7.35 -20.70
N PHE A 167 -0.07 -8.35 -19.85
CA PHE A 167 0.36 -8.38 -18.44
C PHE A 167 1.88 -8.25 -18.31
N ILE A 168 2.62 -9.10 -19.02
CA ILE A 168 4.09 -9.13 -18.97
C ILE A 168 4.67 -7.81 -19.45
N HIS A 169 4.25 -7.35 -20.62
CA HIS A 169 4.75 -6.09 -21.20
C HIS A 169 4.42 -4.87 -20.34
N TYR A 170 3.26 -4.86 -19.67
CA TYR A 170 2.95 -3.82 -18.71
C TYR A 170 3.94 -3.78 -17.55
N HIS A 171 4.19 -4.91 -16.88
CA HIS A 171 5.08 -4.95 -15.73
C HIS A 171 6.54 -4.68 -16.10
N GLN A 172 7.02 -5.26 -17.22
CA GLN A 172 8.35 -4.98 -17.76
C GLN A 172 8.52 -3.50 -18.11
N GLY A 173 7.54 -2.90 -18.80
CA GLY A 173 7.60 -1.49 -19.16
C GLY A 173 7.59 -0.56 -17.95
N VAL A 174 6.78 -0.86 -16.94
CA VAL A 174 6.75 -0.09 -15.67
C VAL A 174 8.09 -0.22 -14.94
N ASN A 175 8.69 -1.41 -14.93
CA ASN A 175 10.00 -1.63 -14.32
C ASN A 175 11.11 -0.85 -15.03
N ASP A 176 11.16 -0.88 -16.36
CA ASP A 176 12.14 -0.13 -17.15
C ASP A 176 12.01 1.38 -16.93
N TRP A 177 10.79 1.91 -16.90
CA TRP A 177 10.55 3.31 -16.57
C TRP A 177 11.03 3.69 -15.17
N LYS A 178 10.77 2.85 -14.15
CA LYS A 178 11.27 3.08 -12.78
C LYS A 178 12.80 3.16 -12.71
N HIS A 179 13.50 2.42 -13.58
CA HIS A 179 14.96 2.44 -13.68
C HIS A 179 15.51 3.49 -14.66
N GLY A 180 14.65 4.35 -15.23
CA GLY A 180 15.04 5.43 -16.15
C GLY A 180 15.26 4.99 -17.61
N LEU A 181 14.95 3.74 -17.95
CA LEU A 181 15.07 3.17 -19.30
C LEU A 181 13.81 3.44 -20.12
N VAL A 182 13.47 4.72 -20.31
CA VAL A 182 12.17 5.16 -20.87
C VAL A 182 11.88 4.55 -22.25
N SER A 183 12.88 4.52 -23.14
CA SER A 183 12.70 3.99 -24.50
C SER A 183 12.38 2.50 -24.51
N TRP A 184 12.98 1.71 -23.62
CA TRP A 184 12.71 0.27 -23.55
C TRP A 184 11.32 0.02 -22.96
N GLY A 185 10.94 0.80 -21.95
CA GLY A 185 9.58 0.77 -21.43
C GLY A 185 8.54 1.12 -22.50
N ASP A 186 8.78 2.15 -23.31
CA ASP A 186 7.91 2.52 -24.43
C ASP A 186 7.77 1.38 -25.44
N ASP A 187 8.85 0.67 -25.75
CA ASP A 187 8.83 -0.50 -26.65
C ASP A 187 7.96 -1.63 -26.10
N HIS A 188 7.97 -1.85 -24.78
CA HIS A 188 7.06 -2.80 -24.12
C HIS A 188 5.61 -2.33 -24.19
N PHE A 189 5.34 -1.07 -23.85
CA PHE A 189 3.98 -0.53 -23.87
C PHE A 189 3.36 -0.49 -25.27
N ASN A 190 4.15 -0.26 -26.31
CA ASN A 190 3.70 -0.29 -27.70
C ASN A 190 3.19 -1.68 -28.16
N LYS A 191 3.56 -2.75 -27.45
CA LYS A 191 3.12 -4.12 -27.73
C LYS A 191 1.80 -4.47 -27.05
N ILE A 192 1.33 -3.66 -26.09
CA ILE A 192 0.07 -3.90 -25.37
C ILE A 192 -1.12 -3.65 -26.29
N LYS A 193 -2.05 -4.60 -26.35
CA LYS A 193 -3.25 -4.49 -27.19
C LYS A 193 -4.17 -3.36 -26.70
N PRO A 194 -4.73 -2.52 -27.58
CA PRO A 194 -5.67 -1.48 -27.18
C PRO A 194 -6.93 -2.02 -26.51
N ASN A 195 -7.50 -1.24 -25.59
CA ASN A 195 -8.75 -1.53 -24.87
C ASN A 195 -8.72 -2.74 -23.90
N THR A 196 -7.54 -3.29 -23.57
CA THR A 196 -7.39 -4.32 -22.53
C THR A 196 -7.17 -3.69 -21.16
N TYR A 197 -7.29 -4.48 -20.08
CA TYR A 197 -7.07 -4.00 -18.71
C TYR A 197 -5.71 -3.30 -18.54
N TYR A 198 -4.64 -3.97 -18.97
CA TYR A 198 -3.27 -3.47 -18.88
C TYR A 198 -3.00 -2.25 -19.76
N PHE A 199 -3.72 -2.10 -20.86
CA PHE A 199 -3.64 -0.89 -21.69
C PHE A 199 -4.09 0.36 -20.93
N TYR A 200 -5.18 0.29 -20.15
CA TYR A 200 -5.62 1.43 -19.36
C TYR A 200 -4.72 1.70 -18.15
N GLN A 201 -4.14 0.65 -17.55
CA GLN A 201 -3.11 0.81 -16.52
C GLN A 201 -1.88 1.52 -17.09
N PHE A 202 -1.43 1.13 -18.29
CA PHE A 202 -0.38 1.83 -19.02
C PHE A 202 -0.75 3.29 -19.30
N GLN A 203 -1.94 3.57 -19.84
CA GLN A 203 -2.38 4.94 -20.11
C GLN A 203 -2.36 5.81 -18.84
N TYR A 204 -2.73 5.23 -17.70
CA TYR A 204 -2.63 5.93 -16.42
C TYR A 204 -1.18 6.29 -16.08
N HIS A 205 -0.25 5.35 -16.18
CA HIS A 205 1.18 5.62 -15.98
C HIS A 205 1.74 6.64 -16.99
N GLN A 206 1.30 6.57 -18.26
CA GLN A 206 1.65 7.55 -19.28
C GLN A 206 1.16 8.95 -18.89
N ALA A 207 -0.07 9.07 -18.37
CA ALA A 207 -0.59 10.34 -17.87
C ALA A 207 0.26 10.86 -16.69
N LEU A 208 0.66 10.02 -15.75
CA LEU A 208 1.55 10.41 -14.64
C LEU A 208 2.89 10.96 -15.15
N MET A 209 3.49 10.34 -16.17
CA MET A 209 4.73 10.84 -16.79
C MET A 209 4.54 12.20 -17.47
N ARG A 210 3.39 12.41 -18.14
CA ARG A 210 3.03 13.71 -18.72
C ARG A 210 2.88 14.79 -17.65
N ILE A 211 2.30 14.44 -16.49
CA ILE A 211 2.23 15.34 -15.32
C ILE A 211 3.63 15.73 -14.85
N HIS A 212 4.53 14.76 -14.66
CA HIS A 212 5.91 15.03 -14.27
C HIS A 212 6.68 15.89 -15.29
N SER A 213 6.32 15.79 -16.57
CA SER A 213 6.90 16.59 -17.64
C SER A 213 6.24 17.97 -17.82
N GLY A 214 5.25 18.33 -16.98
CA GLY A 214 4.50 19.59 -17.05
C GLY A 214 3.45 19.65 -18.16
N GLN A 215 3.20 18.54 -18.87
CA GLN A 215 2.22 18.43 -19.97
C GLN A 215 0.82 18.12 -19.43
N ILE A 216 0.28 19.03 -18.63
CA ILE A 216 -0.95 18.81 -17.84
C ILE A 216 -2.18 18.57 -18.73
N ASP A 217 -2.36 19.36 -19.79
CA ASP A 217 -3.55 19.23 -20.66
C ASP A 217 -3.57 17.89 -21.42
N GLU A 218 -2.39 17.41 -21.86
CA GLU A 218 -2.24 16.09 -22.48
C GLU A 218 -2.56 14.98 -21.48
N ALA A 219 -2.07 15.09 -20.24
CA ALA A 219 -2.35 14.15 -19.17
C ALA A 219 -3.86 14.06 -18.89
N ILE A 220 -4.54 15.19 -18.74
CA ILE A 220 -6.00 15.23 -18.53
C ILE A 220 -6.73 14.58 -19.71
N ALA A 221 -6.30 14.82 -20.95
CA ALA A 221 -6.92 14.21 -22.13
C ALA A 221 -6.79 12.68 -22.14
N ILE A 222 -5.64 12.15 -21.74
CA ILE A 222 -5.43 10.70 -21.59
C ILE A 222 -6.34 10.15 -20.48
N LEU A 223 -6.35 10.77 -19.30
CA LEU A 223 -7.14 10.34 -18.15
C LEU A 223 -8.65 10.34 -18.46
N LYS A 224 -9.15 11.34 -19.21
CA LYS A 224 -10.56 11.38 -19.64
C LYS A 224 -10.91 10.22 -20.58
N LYS A 225 -10.00 9.82 -21.49
CA LYS A 225 -10.21 8.63 -22.33
C LYS A 225 -10.34 7.35 -21.50
N ILE A 226 -9.57 7.21 -20.42
CA ILE A 226 -9.70 6.07 -19.50
C ILE A 226 -11.10 6.07 -18.85
N MET A 227 -11.63 7.25 -18.49
CA MET A 227 -12.98 7.37 -17.90
C MET A 227 -14.11 7.01 -18.87
N GLU A 228 -13.91 7.22 -20.18
CA GLU A 228 -14.86 6.85 -21.24
C GLU A 228 -14.83 5.35 -21.57
N SER A 229 -13.86 4.60 -21.04
CA SER A 229 -13.70 3.18 -21.31
C SER A 229 -14.88 2.33 -20.83
N PRO A 230 -15.17 1.19 -21.51
CA PRO A 230 -16.19 0.25 -21.08
C PRO A 230 -15.77 -0.58 -19.85
N LEU A 231 -14.52 -0.47 -19.39
CA LEU A 231 -14.05 -1.20 -18.22
C LEU A 231 -14.72 -0.67 -16.95
N LYS A 232 -15.25 -1.62 -16.17
CA LYS A 232 -15.82 -1.40 -14.85
C LYS A 232 -14.78 -1.71 -13.76
N ASP A 233 -13.59 -1.11 -13.88
CA ASP A 233 -12.56 -1.21 -12.84
C ASP A 233 -12.67 -0.02 -11.88
N ASP A 234 -13.42 -0.21 -10.79
CA ASP A 234 -13.68 0.85 -9.81
C ASP A 234 -12.40 1.41 -9.16
N PRO A 235 -11.39 0.59 -8.77
CA PRO A 235 -10.10 1.09 -8.31
C PRO A 235 -9.40 2.06 -9.27
N LEU A 236 -9.13 1.65 -10.52
CA LEU A 236 -8.44 2.50 -11.48
C LEU A 236 -9.25 3.76 -11.79
N ARG A 237 -10.57 3.64 -11.99
CA ARG A 237 -11.43 4.80 -12.25
C ARG A 237 -11.43 5.79 -11.10
N ASN A 238 -11.40 5.32 -9.86
CA ASN A 238 -11.31 6.20 -8.69
C ASN A 238 -9.95 6.92 -8.60
N GLU A 239 -8.85 6.25 -8.90
CA GLU A 239 -7.52 6.90 -8.98
C GLU A 239 -7.46 7.92 -10.13
N VAL A 240 -8.04 7.59 -11.29
CA VAL A 240 -8.15 8.51 -12.43
C VAL A 240 -8.98 9.74 -12.07
N ARG A 241 -10.16 9.57 -11.45
CA ARG A 241 -11.00 10.68 -10.96
C ARG A 241 -10.22 11.59 -10.03
N LYS A 242 -9.56 11.02 -9.03
CA LYS A 242 -8.75 11.74 -8.05
C LYS A 242 -7.62 12.53 -8.71
N THR A 243 -6.89 11.90 -9.64
CA THR A 243 -5.80 12.56 -10.38
C THR A 243 -6.31 13.70 -11.25
N ILE A 244 -7.40 13.52 -12.01
CA ILE A 244 -8.00 14.61 -12.78
C ILE A 244 -8.44 15.74 -11.85
N ALA A 245 -9.11 15.43 -10.74
CA ALA A 245 -9.60 16.42 -9.79
C ALA A 245 -8.48 17.30 -9.22
N ARG A 246 -7.33 16.71 -8.88
CA ARG A 246 -6.13 17.44 -8.44
C ARG A 246 -5.58 18.37 -9.52
N LEU A 247 -5.47 17.89 -10.75
CA LEU A 247 -5.01 18.72 -11.88
C LEU A 247 -5.97 19.88 -12.16
N LEU A 248 -7.29 19.64 -12.08
CA LEU A 248 -8.29 20.70 -12.22
C LEU A 248 -8.22 21.70 -11.06
N TYR A 249 -7.97 21.24 -9.84
CA TYR A 249 -7.75 22.11 -8.69
C TYR A 249 -6.54 23.02 -8.91
N GLU A 250 -5.42 22.49 -9.39
CA GLU A 250 -4.21 23.27 -9.71
C GLU A 250 -4.46 24.31 -10.81
N LYS A 251 -5.32 23.99 -11.79
CA LYS A 251 -5.76 24.93 -12.84
C LYS A 251 -6.77 25.99 -12.35
N GLY A 252 -7.21 25.93 -11.09
CA GLY A 252 -8.21 26.82 -10.52
C GLY A 252 -9.66 26.44 -10.86
N GLU A 253 -9.89 25.29 -11.49
CA GLU A 253 -11.22 24.75 -11.83
C GLU A 253 -11.86 24.02 -10.64
N TYR A 254 -11.97 24.70 -9.50
CA TYR A 254 -12.34 24.11 -8.21
C TYR A 254 -13.71 23.40 -8.19
N LYS A 255 -14.70 23.91 -8.94
CA LYS A 255 -16.05 23.32 -9.00
C LYS A 255 -16.06 21.96 -9.68
N GLU A 256 -15.33 21.82 -10.79
CA GLU A 256 -15.22 20.56 -11.51
C GLU A 256 -14.37 19.55 -10.72
N ALA A 257 -13.33 20.03 -10.02
CA ALA A 257 -12.56 19.21 -9.09
C ALA A 257 -13.45 18.60 -7.98
N ASP A 258 -14.27 19.41 -7.29
CA ASP A 258 -15.18 18.89 -6.25
C ASP A 258 -16.16 17.85 -6.80
N LYS A 259 -16.73 18.10 -7.98
CA LYS A 259 -17.64 17.15 -8.64
C LYS A 259 -16.96 15.79 -8.83
N LEU A 260 -15.74 15.76 -9.33
CA LEU A 260 -14.99 14.52 -9.55
C LEU A 260 -14.65 13.80 -8.24
N TYR A 261 -14.29 14.52 -7.19
CA TYR A 261 -14.10 13.91 -5.87
C TYR A 261 -15.39 13.31 -5.32
N GLY A 262 -16.54 13.98 -5.52
CA GLY A 262 -17.86 13.48 -5.12
C GLY A 262 -18.32 12.22 -5.83
N GLU A 263 -17.77 11.91 -7.01
CA GLU A 263 -18.07 10.69 -7.77
C GLU A 263 -17.22 9.47 -7.38
N ILE A 264 -16.28 9.63 -6.43
CA ILE A 264 -15.43 8.53 -5.95
C ILE A 264 -16.26 7.59 -5.06
N THR A 265 -16.35 6.32 -5.47
CA THR A 265 -17.22 5.32 -4.85
C THR A 265 -16.61 4.60 -3.64
N LYS A 266 -15.39 4.94 -3.24
CA LYS A 266 -14.70 4.32 -2.09
C LYS A 266 -15.42 4.61 -0.77
N ASN A 267 -15.16 3.80 0.26
CA ASN A 267 -15.67 4.08 1.59
C ASN A 267 -15.17 5.46 2.06
N ILE A 268 -16.06 6.30 2.57
CA ILE A 268 -15.76 7.68 3.00
C ILE A 268 -14.58 7.76 4.00
N LEU A 269 -14.39 6.74 4.83
CA LEU A 269 -13.27 6.66 5.78
C LEU A 269 -11.93 6.55 5.05
N GLU A 270 -11.89 5.77 3.97
CA GLU A 270 -10.71 5.65 3.09
C GLU A 270 -10.51 6.89 2.20
N GLN A 271 -11.48 7.81 2.21
CA GLN A 271 -11.46 9.06 1.46
C GLN A 271 -11.02 10.27 2.30
N SER A 272 -10.38 10.08 3.46
CA SER A 272 -9.88 11.18 4.31
C SER A 272 -9.13 12.26 3.52
N GLN A 273 -8.23 11.87 2.62
CA GLN A 273 -7.51 12.82 1.76
C GLN A 273 -8.44 13.54 0.77
N ASN A 274 -9.40 12.83 0.16
CA ASN A 274 -10.34 13.43 -0.78
C ASN A 274 -11.26 14.43 -0.07
N LEU A 275 -11.71 14.12 1.15
CA LEU A 275 -12.52 15.02 1.97
C LEU A 275 -11.80 16.34 2.26
N LEU A 276 -10.51 16.27 2.59
CA LEU A 276 -9.69 17.45 2.80
C LEU A 276 -9.49 18.26 1.51
N GLU A 277 -9.24 17.59 0.39
CA GLU A 277 -9.10 18.24 -0.94
C GLU A 277 -10.41 18.91 -1.38
N ARG A 278 -11.57 18.31 -1.07
CA ARG A 278 -12.89 18.95 -1.27
C ARG A 278 -13.10 20.15 -0.37
N ALA A 279 -12.69 20.07 0.90
CA ALA A 279 -12.73 21.21 1.82
C ALA A 279 -11.93 22.40 1.26
N TRP A 280 -10.72 22.15 0.77
CA TRP A 280 -9.90 23.14 0.09
C TRP A 280 -10.59 23.70 -1.16
N ALA A 281 -11.19 22.87 -2.01
CA ALA A 281 -11.89 23.32 -3.21
C ALA A 281 -13.04 24.27 -2.84
N HIS A 282 -13.85 23.93 -1.84
CA HIS A 282 -14.94 24.77 -1.36
C HIS A 282 -14.48 26.08 -0.72
N TYR A 283 -13.39 26.04 0.04
CA TYR A 283 -12.79 27.24 0.61
C TYR A 283 -12.35 28.20 -0.49
N ARG A 284 -11.68 27.71 -1.55
CA ARG A 284 -11.24 28.52 -2.69
C ARG A 284 -12.37 29.04 -3.57
N ILE A 285 -13.53 28.37 -3.59
CA ILE A 285 -14.76 28.84 -4.25
C ILE A 285 -15.40 30.02 -3.48
N GLY A 286 -15.00 30.26 -2.23
CA GLY A 286 -15.63 31.24 -1.34
C GLY A 286 -16.83 30.68 -0.58
N ASN A 287 -16.85 29.36 -0.33
CA ASN A 287 -17.87 28.68 0.46
C ASN A 287 -17.28 28.09 1.75
N PRO A 288 -16.88 28.94 2.72
CA PRO A 288 -16.24 28.51 3.96
C PRO A 288 -17.15 27.63 4.82
N GLU A 289 -18.47 27.83 4.77
CA GLU A 289 -19.45 27.04 5.53
C GLU A 289 -19.49 25.57 5.09
N LYS A 290 -19.43 25.31 3.79
CA LYS A 290 -19.35 23.94 3.26
C LYS A 290 -17.95 23.35 3.44
N ALA A 291 -16.90 24.14 3.24
CA ALA A 291 -15.54 23.71 3.55
C ALA A 291 -15.44 23.24 5.01
N MET A 292 -15.98 24.02 5.94
CA MET A 292 -16.04 23.69 7.35
C MET A 292 -16.85 22.42 7.62
N GLY A 293 -17.97 22.22 6.92
CA GLY A 293 -18.76 20.99 7.00
C GLY A 293 -17.94 19.73 6.71
N PHE A 294 -17.11 19.75 5.66
CA PHE A 294 -16.17 18.64 5.39
C PHE A 294 -15.12 18.48 6.49
N LEU A 295 -14.64 19.59 7.08
CA LEU A 295 -13.66 19.54 8.16
C LEU A 295 -14.23 18.93 9.44
N TYR A 296 -15.50 19.20 9.77
CA TYR A 296 -16.14 18.56 10.93
C TYR A 296 -16.20 17.04 10.82
N ALA A 297 -16.20 16.46 9.62
CA ALA A 297 -16.13 15.02 9.45
C ALA A 297 -14.91 14.40 10.14
N PHE A 298 -13.75 15.09 10.16
CA PHE A 298 -12.53 14.60 10.78
C PHE A 298 -12.58 14.54 12.32
N GLU A 299 -13.55 15.19 12.95
CA GLU A 299 -13.78 15.07 14.40
C GLU A 299 -14.43 13.74 14.78
N ALA A 300 -14.97 12.99 13.80
CA ALA A 300 -15.55 11.68 14.08
C ALA A 300 -14.49 10.68 14.58
N PRO A 301 -14.81 9.82 15.56
CA PRO A 301 -13.86 8.84 16.11
C PRO A 301 -13.20 7.94 15.04
N SER A 302 -13.91 7.66 13.95
CA SER A 302 -13.41 6.85 12.84
C SER A 302 -12.20 7.47 12.13
N PHE A 303 -12.00 8.80 12.20
CA PHE A 303 -10.85 9.48 11.60
C PHE A 303 -9.62 9.59 12.51
N GLN A 304 -9.70 9.13 13.76
CA GLN A 304 -8.59 9.23 14.72
C GLN A 304 -7.32 8.49 14.29
N ASN A 305 -7.43 7.50 13.39
CA ASN A 305 -6.27 6.74 12.88
C ASN A 305 -5.69 7.30 11.58
N TYR A 306 -6.17 8.46 11.11
CA TYR A 306 -5.69 9.12 9.90
C TYR A 306 -4.80 10.31 10.25
N PHE A 307 -3.71 10.44 9.51
CA PHE A 307 -2.79 11.57 9.61
C PHE A 307 -3.27 12.70 8.73
N THR A 308 -3.85 13.70 9.37
CA THR A 308 -4.46 14.87 8.71
C THR A 308 -4.08 16.16 9.46
N PRO A 309 -2.78 16.47 9.66
CA PRO A 309 -2.37 17.72 10.32
C PRO A 309 -2.85 18.97 9.56
N GLU A 310 -2.92 18.91 8.24
CA GLU A 310 -3.39 19.98 7.36
C GLU A 310 -4.85 20.40 7.61
N TYR A 311 -5.69 19.51 8.16
CA TYR A 311 -7.04 19.85 8.60
C TYR A 311 -7.04 21.00 9.61
N TYR A 312 -6.07 21.03 10.54
CA TYR A 312 -5.96 22.10 11.53
C TYR A 312 -5.61 23.43 10.88
N ILE A 313 -4.67 23.43 9.93
CA ILE A 313 -4.26 24.63 9.20
C ILE A 313 -5.43 25.24 8.42
N LEU A 314 -6.14 24.43 7.63
CA LEU A 314 -7.29 24.92 6.86
C LEU A 314 -8.43 25.40 7.77
N LYS A 315 -8.70 24.69 8.87
CA LYS A 315 -9.72 25.09 9.84
C LYS A 315 -9.37 26.43 10.51
N SER A 316 -8.10 26.65 10.84
CA SER A 316 -7.60 27.93 11.36
C SER A 316 -7.74 29.06 10.34
N PHE A 317 -7.40 28.83 9.06
CA PHE A 317 -7.63 29.82 7.99
C PHE A 317 -9.10 30.23 7.89
N ILE A 318 -10.02 29.25 7.84
CA ILE A 318 -11.45 29.54 7.73
C ILE A 318 -11.92 30.38 8.91
N PHE A 319 -11.56 30.03 10.15
CA PHE A 319 -11.93 30.83 11.33
C PHE A 319 -11.29 32.22 11.34
N LYS A 320 -10.04 32.33 10.91
CA LYS A 320 -9.32 33.60 10.82
C LYS A 320 -10.02 34.55 9.82
N ASP A 321 -10.36 34.06 8.63
CA ASP A 321 -11.01 34.85 7.57
C ASP A 321 -12.39 35.40 7.94
N VAL A 322 -13.11 34.69 8.81
CA VAL A 322 -14.40 35.16 9.36
C VAL A 322 -14.26 35.83 10.73
N CYS A 323 -13.02 36.12 11.15
CA CYS A 323 -12.65 36.80 12.38
C CYS A 323 -13.12 36.13 13.69
N HIS A 324 -13.23 34.80 13.70
CA HIS A 324 -13.39 34.00 14.92
C HIS A 324 -12.02 33.63 15.50
N TYR A 325 -11.26 34.64 15.93
CA TYR A 325 -9.87 34.46 16.32
C TYR A 325 -9.67 33.51 17.51
N GLN A 326 -10.55 33.55 18.52
CA GLN A 326 -10.47 32.62 19.65
C GLN A 326 -10.65 31.16 19.20
N SER A 327 -11.58 30.90 18.27
CA SER A 327 -11.76 29.57 17.68
C SER A 327 -10.54 29.17 16.85
N ALA A 328 -9.95 30.10 16.09
CA ALA A 328 -8.73 29.84 15.32
C ALA A 328 -7.52 29.47 16.21
N LEU A 329 -7.35 30.15 17.36
CA LEU A 329 -6.32 29.81 18.36
C LEU A 329 -6.60 28.48 19.07
N GLN A 330 -7.87 28.14 19.31
CA GLN A 330 -8.24 26.85 19.86
C GLN A 330 -7.82 25.71 18.92
N VAL A 331 -8.02 25.87 17.62
CA VAL A 331 -7.61 24.85 16.63
C VAL A 331 -6.09 24.61 16.65
N VAL A 332 -5.28 25.66 16.82
CA VAL A 332 -3.82 25.52 17.00
C VAL A 332 -3.49 24.74 18.28
N THR A 333 -4.24 24.98 19.36
CA THR A 333 -4.10 24.24 20.61
C THR A 333 -4.49 22.77 20.44
N ASP A 334 -5.54 22.48 19.69
CA ASP A 334 -6.00 21.12 19.39
C ASP A 334 -4.97 20.34 18.56
N PHE A 335 -4.28 21.02 17.64
CA PHE A 335 -3.13 20.44 16.91
C PHE A 335 -2.03 20.00 17.87
N LYS A 336 -1.60 20.91 18.78
CA LYS A 336 -0.56 20.62 19.78
C LYS A 336 -1.00 19.49 20.71
N TYR A 337 -2.26 19.44 21.10
CA TYR A 337 -2.81 18.36 21.92
C TYR A 337 -2.76 17.01 21.19
N ARG A 338 -3.15 16.96 19.91
CA ARG A 338 -3.20 15.71 19.14
C ARG A 338 -1.81 15.17 18.78
N TYR A 339 -0.89 16.05 18.38
CA TYR A 339 0.41 15.63 17.84
C TYR A 339 1.59 15.89 18.77
N GLY A 340 1.39 16.53 19.94
CA GLY A 340 2.47 16.90 20.85
C GLY A 340 3.33 15.72 21.32
N VAL A 341 2.72 14.58 21.63
CA VAL A 341 3.48 13.36 21.99
C VAL A 341 4.33 12.87 20.83
N ALA A 342 3.75 12.81 19.63
CA ALA A 342 4.48 12.38 18.44
C ALA A 342 5.64 13.33 18.09
N LEU A 343 5.44 14.64 18.26
CA LEU A 343 6.47 15.66 18.08
C LEU A 343 7.59 15.51 19.12
N GLU A 344 7.24 15.30 20.39
CA GLU A 344 8.22 15.08 21.46
C GLU A 344 9.11 13.86 21.16
N ASP A 345 8.53 12.75 20.72
CA ASP A 345 9.27 11.55 20.33
C ASP A 345 10.22 11.82 19.13
N ILE A 346 9.77 12.63 18.16
CA ILE A 346 10.61 13.08 17.03
C ILE A 346 11.79 13.92 17.54
N TYR A 347 11.55 14.88 18.44
CA TYR A 347 12.60 15.74 19.01
C TYR A 347 13.62 14.94 19.82
N GLN A 348 13.18 13.90 20.53
CA GLN A 348 14.04 12.99 21.28
C GLN A 348 14.82 12.02 20.39
N ARG A 349 14.56 12.02 19.07
CA ARG A 349 15.15 11.08 18.09
C ARG A 349 14.85 9.63 18.46
N GLY A 350 13.64 9.38 18.97
CA GLY A 350 13.16 8.03 19.25
C GLY A 350 13.03 7.17 17.99
N ASN A 351 12.91 5.85 18.17
CA ASN A 351 12.68 4.97 17.03
C ASN A 351 11.22 5.08 16.55
N PRO A 352 10.94 4.77 15.27
CA PRO A 352 9.57 4.75 14.77
C PRO A 352 8.61 3.90 15.61
N GLU A 353 9.11 2.78 16.17
CA GLU A 353 8.38 1.83 17.01
C GLU A 353 7.89 2.44 18.33
N ASP A 354 8.64 3.40 18.86
CA ASP A 354 8.33 4.07 20.12
C ASP A 354 7.25 5.15 19.93
N ASN A 355 7.16 5.74 18.73
CA ASN A 355 6.18 6.75 18.36
C ASN A 355 4.83 6.11 17.99
N TYR A 356 4.12 5.64 19.02
CA TYR A 356 2.84 4.94 18.88
C TYR A 356 1.79 5.69 18.03
N PRO A 357 1.58 7.02 18.18
CA PRO A 357 0.61 7.75 17.37
C PRO A 357 0.89 7.69 15.88
N LEU A 358 2.16 7.85 15.46
CA LEU A 358 2.52 7.80 14.04
C LEU A 358 2.54 6.36 13.50
N MET A 359 2.91 5.39 14.34
CA MET A 359 2.89 3.98 13.93
C MET A 359 1.50 3.53 13.48
N LEU A 360 0.44 3.93 14.19
CA LEU A 360 -0.95 3.60 13.80
C LEU A 360 -1.31 4.09 12.39
N VAL A 361 -0.78 5.25 12.00
CA VAL A 361 -0.99 5.83 10.68
C VAL A 361 -0.14 5.10 9.65
N LEU A 362 1.13 4.85 9.95
CA LEU A 362 2.07 4.17 9.05
C LEU A 362 1.54 2.80 8.63
N MET A 363 0.91 2.05 9.55
CA MET A 363 0.29 0.75 9.24
C MET A 363 -0.86 0.81 8.23
N ASN A 364 -1.44 1.99 7.98
CA ASN A 364 -2.48 2.20 6.96
C ASN A 364 -1.90 2.66 5.61
N LYS A 365 -0.59 2.90 5.50
CA LYS A 365 0.06 3.20 4.22
C LYS A 365 0.04 1.95 3.35
N LYS A 366 -0.33 2.10 2.07
CA LYS A 366 -0.51 0.99 1.13
C LYS A 366 0.68 0.01 1.12
N LYS A 367 1.91 0.51 0.92
CA LYS A 367 3.12 -0.34 0.84
C LYS A 367 3.36 -1.13 2.13
N ILE A 368 3.26 -0.46 3.29
CA ILE A 368 3.42 -1.09 4.61
C ILE A 368 2.31 -2.13 4.84
N HIS A 369 1.07 -1.79 4.48
CA HIS A 369 -0.08 -2.67 4.62
C HIS A 369 0.06 -3.93 3.76
N GLU A 370 0.56 -3.82 2.52
CA GLU A 370 0.80 -4.95 1.62
C GLU A 370 1.85 -5.90 2.18
N ILE A 371 2.98 -5.38 2.66
CA ILE A 371 4.03 -6.21 3.31
C ILE A 371 3.50 -6.86 4.59
N TRP A 372 2.75 -6.11 5.40
CA TRP A 372 2.13 -6.65 6.63
C TRP A 372 1.14 -7.78 6.32
N LYS A 373 0.31 -7.60 5.29
CA LYS A 373 -0.65 -8.64 4.84
C LYS A 373 0.06 -9.89 4.34
N PHE A 374 1.21 -9.72 3.70
CA PHE A 374 2.03 -10.84 3.28
C PHE A 374 2.67 -11.56 4.48
N LEU A 375 3.17 -10.84 5.49
CA LEU A 375 3.62 -11.45 6.74
C LEU A 375 2.51 -12.22 7.47
N GLU A 376 1.29 -11.65 7.58
CA GLU A 376 0.13 -12.34 8.15
C GLU A 376 -0.17 -13.66 7.41
N LEU A 377 -0.07 -13.65 6.07
CA LEU A 377 -0.23 -14.84 5.23
C LEU A 377 0.85 -15.87 5.55
N LEU A 378 2.13 -15.49 5.54
CA LEU A 378 3.26 -16.39 5.81
C LEU A 378 3.15 -17.03 7.19
N GLU A 379 2.78 -16.26 8.22
CA GLU A 379 2.59 -16.80 9.57
C GLU A 379 1.42 -17.77 9.64
N SER A 380 0.30 -17.47 8.97
CA SER A 380 -0.84 -18.37 8.91
C SER A 380 -0.49 -19.70 8.25
N GLU A 381 0.22 -19.67 7.12
CA GLU A 381 0.68 -20.86 6.41
C GLU A 381 1.72 -21.62 7.24
N LYS A 382 2.60 -20.92 7.96
CA LYS A 382 3.58 -21.53 8.86
C LYS A 382 2.92 -22.33 9.98
N THR A 383 1.79 -21.86 10.54
CA THR A 383 1.08 -22.63 11.58
C THR A 383 0.49 -23.93 11.05
N GLU A 384 0.11 -23.99 9.78
CA GLU A 384 -0.42 -25.22 9.16
C GLU A 384 0.67 -26.28 8.93
N ILE A 385 1.95 -25.89 8.86
CA ILE A 385 3.09 -26.80 8.67
C ILE A 385 3.19 -27.83 9.81
N GLU A 386 2.81 -27.47 11.03
CA GLU A 386 2.86 -28.37 12.20
C GLU A 386 2.01 -29.64 12.00
N THR A 387 0.99 -29.57 11.13
CA THR A 387 0.08 -30.69 10.85
C THR A 387 0.65 -31.72 9.87
N ILE A 388 1.72 -31.38 9.14
CA ILE A 388 2.32 -32.23 8.11
C ILE A 388 3.06 -33.38 8.79
N GLN A 389 2.76 -34.64 8.45
CA GLN A 389 3.41 -35.79 9.09
C GLN A 389 4.85 -36.02 8.59
N ASP A 390 5.07 -35.88 7.28
CA ASP A 390 6.38 -36.09 6.67
C ASP A 390 7.43 -35.10 7.20
N LYS A 391 8.48 -35.63 7.82
CA LYS A 391 9.49 -34.82 8.51
C LYS A 391 10.40 -34.04 7.54
N PRO A 392 10.99 -34.65 6.49
CA PRO A 392 11.82 -33.92 5.53
C PRO A 392 11.09 -32.77 4.84
N PHE A 393 9.85 -32.99 4.41
CA PHE A 393 9.03 -31.97 3.77
C PHE A 393 8.64 -30.85 4.75
N ARG A 394 8.34 -31.21 6.01
CA ARG A 394 8.09 -30.21 7.06
C ARG A 394 9.30 -29.31 7.30
N GLU A 395 10.49 -29.90 7.46
CA GLU A 395 11.74 -29.14 7.69
C GLU A 395 12.07 -28.20 6.52
N TYR A 396 11.78 -28.63 5.29
CA TYR A 396 11.90 -27.79 4.09
C TYR A 396 11.00 -26.55 4.17
N LEU A 397 9.70 -26.74 4.42
CA LEU A 397 8.77 -25.63 4.53
C LEU A 397 9.11 -24.73 5.73
N GLU A 398 9.44 -25.30 6.89
CA GLU A 398 9.84 -24.51 8.07
C GLU A 398 11.01 -23.56 7.75
N LYS A 399 12.02 -24.06 7.01
CA LYS A 399 13.16 -23.24 6.58
C LYS A 399 12.75 -22.17 5.56
N LEU A 400 11.95 -22.55 4.55
CA LEU A 400 11.47 -21.62 3.52
C LEU A 400 10.72 -20.44 4.15
N TYR A 401 9.71 -20.72 4.98
CA TYR A 401 8.93 -19.67 5.63
C TYR A 401 9.74 -18.89 6.67
N ALA A 402 10.67 -19.52 7.39
CA ALA A 402 11.54 -18.79 8.32
C ALA A 402 12.39 -17.73 7.60
N LEU A 403 12.98 -18.09 6.46
CA LEU A 403 13.78 -17.17 5.63
C LEU A 403 12.91 -16.04 5.07
N GLN A 404 11.75 -16.38 4.48
CA GLN A 404 10.88 -15.36 3.89
C GLN A 404 10.34 -14.37 4.94
N ILE A 405 9.97 -14.86 6.13
CA ILE A 405 9.49 -14.01 7.23
C ILE A 405 10.61 -13.06 7.68
N GLU A 406 11.85 -13.55 7.82
CA GLU A 406 13.00 -12.71 8.19
C GLU A 406 13.25 -11.61 7.14
N GLU A 407 13.24 -11.96 5.86
CA GLU A 407 13.42 -11.01 4.75
C GLU A 407 12.29 -9.97 4.70
N SER A 408 11.04 -10.42 4.74
CA SER A 408 9.86 -9.56 4.67
C SER A 408 9.74 -8.65 5.90
N ALA A 409 10.12 -9.12 7.09
CA ALA A 409 10.16 -8.31 8.30
C ALA A 409 11.24 -7.22 8.22
N LYS A 410 12.40 -7.54 7.62
CA LYS A 410 13.46 -6.56 7.38
C LYS A 410 13.00 -5.48 6.39
N ASP A 411 12.35 -5.86 5.28
CA ASP A 411 11.82 -4.90 4.31
C ASP A 411 10.73 -4.02 4.92
N LEU A 412 9.84 -4.61 5.73
CA LEU A 412 8.83 -3.86 6.49
C LEU A 412 9.50 -2.78 7.37
N ARG A 413 10.53 -3.16 8.14
CA ARG A 413 11.23 -2.24 9.03
C ARG A 413 11.89 -1.08 8.28
N LEU A 414 12.56 -1.37 7.17
CA LEU A 414 13.17 -0.33 6.34
C LEU A 414 12.12 0.60 5.74
N THR A 415 11.04 0.04 5.19
CA THR A 415 9.94 0.84 4.63
C THR A 415 9.25 1.69 5.70
N ILE A 416 9.05 1.18 6.92
CA ILE A 416 8.52 1.96 8.05
C ILE A 416 9.47 3.11 8.40
N GLN A 417 10.77 2.87 8.43
CA GLN A 417 11.77 3.90 8.75
C GLN A 417 11.74 5.04 7.72
N ASP A 418 11.72 4.70 6.43
CA ASP A 418 11.67 5.70 5.34
C ASP A 418 10.37 6.52 5.39
N GLU A 419 9.22 5.87 5.54
CA GLU A 419 7.92 6.55 5.61
C GLU A 419 7.75 7.36 6.90
N TYR A 420 8.34 6.90 8.02
CA TYR A 420 8.37 7.64 9.27
C TYR A 420 9.17 8.93 9.13
N GLU A 421 10.33 8.90 8.46
CA GLU A 421 11.12 10.11 8.22
C GLU A 421 10.32 11.14 7.41
N VAL A 422 9.64 10.72 6.35
CA VAL A 422 8.77 11.59 5.55
C VAL A 422 7.66 12.19 6.41
N MET A 423 7.00 11.38 7.23
CA MET A 423 5.90 11.82 8.09
C MET A 423 6.36 12.74 9.22
N ALA A 424 7.51 12.46 9.83
CA ALA A 424 8.12 13.29 10.86
C ALA A 424 8.48 14.67 10.31
N ASN A 425 9.12 14.72 9.13
CA ASN A 425 9.43 15.98 8.44
C ASN A 425 8.16 16.77 8.09
N GLN A 426 7.11 16.09 7.64
CA GLN A 426 5.81 16.73 7.39
C GLN A 426 5.20 17.30 8.67
N LEU A 427 5.25 16.54 9.78
CA LEU A 427 4.67 16.97 11.04
C LEU A 427 5.40 18.17 11.63
N LEU A 428 6.74 18.18 11.58
CA LEU A 428 7.56 19.33 11.95
C LEU A 428 7.21 20.56 11.10
N ARG A 429 7.01 20.39 9.79
CA ARG A 429 6.56 21.50 8.93
C ARG A 429 5.21 22.05 9.38
N TYR A 430 4.25 21.17 9.69
CA TYR A 430 2.93 21.59 10.17
C TYR A 430 2.96 22.22 11.56
N GLU A 431 3.91 21.84 12.41
CA GLU A 431 4.17 22.53 13.68
C GLU A 431 4.61 23.98 13.44
N GLU A 432 5.57 24.20 12.54
CA GLU A 432 6.01 25.55 12.15
C GLU A 432 4.88 26.37 11.50
N GLU A 433 4.09 25.77 10.60
CA GLU A 433 2.92 26.41 10.01
C GLU A 433 1.87 26.77 11.07
N SER A 434 1.70 25.93 12.10
CA SER A 434 0.80 26.17 13.23
C SER A 434 1.29 27.33 14.11
N HIS A 435 2.60 27.44 14.35
CA HIS A 435 3.20 28.58 15.05
C HIS A 435 3.08 29.88 14.26
N LEU A 436 3.31 29.84 12.95
CA LEU A 436 3.11 30.99 12.09
C LEU A 436 1.64 31.43 12.10
N MET A 437 0.71 30.48 11.99
CA MET A 437 -0.72 30.74 12.07
C MET A 437 -1.11 31.40 13.40
N GLU A 438 -0.61 30.90 14.53
CA GLU A 438 -0.83 31.50 15.86
C GLU A 438 -0.35 32.95 15.92
N TYR A 439 0.84 33.22 15.37
CA TYR A 439 1.39 34.58 15.27
C TYR A 439 0.54 35.48 14.37
N GLU A 440 0.14 35.01 13.18
CA GLU A 440 -0.70 35.75 12.25
C GLU A 440 -2.06 36.09 12.87
N ILE A 441 -2.72 35.13 13.50
CA ILE A 441 -4.00 35.35 14.20
C ILE A 441 -3.83 36.42 15.28
N GLY A 442 -2.74 36.36 16.06
CA GLY A 442 -2.42 37.36 17.07
C GLY A 442 -2.22 38.75 16.45
N MET A 443 -1.48 38.85 15.35
CA MET A 443 -1.25 40.11 14.64
C MET A 443 -2.55 40.69 14.07
N ASP A 444 -3.37 39.87 13.44
CA ASP A 444 -4.66 40.27 12.85
C ASP A 444 -5.64 40.75 13.94
N MET A 445 -5.63 40.10 15.12
CA MET A 445 -6.33 40.59 16.30
C MET A 445 -5.89 42.00 16.70
N TYR A 446 -4.57 42.25 16.79
CA TYR A 446 -4.04 43.57 17.17
C TYR A 446 -4.32 44.66 16.13
N GLN A 447 -4.13 44.35 14.84
CA GLN A 447 -4.40 45.29 13.74
C GLN A 447 -5.87 45.69 13.71
N ARG A 448 -6.78 44.72 13.90
CA ARG A 448 -8.22 44.99 13.95
C ARG A 448 -8.61 45.94 15.08
N ILE A 449 -8.02 45.81 16.27
CA ILE A 449 -8.23 46.75 17.39
C ILE A 449 -7.79 48.17 17.01
N HIS A 450 -6.75 48.31 16.19
CA HIS A 450 -6.29 49.62 15.72
C HIS A 450 -7.20 50.23 14.65
N GLU A 451 -7.70 49.40 13.72
CA GLU A 451 -8.54 49.81 12.59
C GLU A 451 -10.01 50.07 12.99
N SER A 452 -10.51 49.41 14.04
CA SER A 452 -11.89 49.58 14.55
C SER A 452 -12.17 50.99 15.11
N HIS A 453 -11.15 51.86 15.17
CA HIS A 453 -11.32 53.29 15.46
C HIS A 453 -12.05 54.09 14.37
N TYR A 454 -12.26 53.53 13.17
CA TYR A 454 -12.97 54.22 12.08
C TYR A 454 -13.79 53.25 11.22
N GLN A 455 -15.05 52.95 11.60
CA GLN A 455 -16.23 52.90 10.71
C GLN A 455 -17.45 52.23 11.38
N ASP A 456 -18.64 52.76 11.07
CA ASP A 456 -19.94 52.23 11.50
C ASP A 456 -20.49 51.16 10.53
N GLU A 457 -21.13 50.13 11.11
CA GLU A 457 -21.58 48.88 10.50
C GLU A 457 -22.80 48.98 9.57
N LYS A 458 -22.84 48.07 8.58
CA LYS A 458 -24.10 47.49 8.07
C LYS A 458 -23.96 45.98 7.93
N SER A 459 -24.86 45.24 8.58
CA SER A 459 -24.99 43.79 8.46
C SER A 459 -25.87 43.41 7.26
N VAL A 460 -25.51 42.32 6.59
CA VAL A 460 -26.31 41.69 5.53
C VAL A 460 -26.55 40.24 5.96
N GLU A 461 -27.81 39.88 6.18
CA GLU A 461 -28.25 38.49 6.34
C GLU A 461 -28.42 37.84 4.96
N ASN A 462 -27.81 36.66 4.76
CA ASN A 462 -28.11 35.81 3.61
C ASN A 462 -29.19 34.78 4.00
N PRO A 463 -30.17 34.51 3.11
CA PRO A 463 -31.28 33.60 3.40
C PRO A 463 -30.85 32.12 3.33
N SER A 464 -31.50 31.31 4.15
CA SER A 464 -31.44 29.84 4.11
C SER A 464 -31.86 29.33 2.73
N LYS A 465 -31.06 28.43 2.14
CA LYS A 465 -31.46 27.65 0.95
C LYS A 465 -32.42 26.53 1.37
N ASP A 466 -33.44 26.29 0.55
CA ASP A 466 -34.43 25.22 0.76
C ASP A 466 -33.78 23.82 0.74
N GLY A 467 -34.18 22.96 1.67
CA GLY A 467 -33.80 21.54 1.72
C GLY A 467 -32.81 21.13 2.83
N LEU A 468 -32.32 22.07 3.65
CA LEU A 468 -31.42 21.79 4.78
C LEU A 468 -32.17 21.83 6.12
N VAL A 469 -31.90 20.87 7.00
CA VAL A 469 -32.42 20.86 8.39
C VAL A 469 -31.34 21.45 9.30
N VAL A 470 -31.71 22.50 10.04
CA VAL A 470 -30.81 23.13 11.03
C VAL A 470 -31.06 22.51 12.40
N TYR A 471 -30.02 21.96 13.01
CA TYR A 471 -30.07 21.37 14.34
C TYR A 471 -28.81 21.74 15.15
N PRO A 472 -28.89 21.81 16.49
CA PRO A 472 -27.71 21.95 17.32
C PRO A 472 -26.87 20.66 17.27
N PHE A 473 -25.58 20.78 16.95
CA PHE A 473 -24.68 19.63 16.91
C PHE A 473 -24.42 19.10 18.33
N GLN A 474 -24.66 17.79 18.54
CA GLN A 474 -24.54 17.12 19.85
C GLN A 474 -23.34 16.17 19.95
N GLY A 475 -22.46 16.13 18.93
CA GLY A 475 -21.32 15.21 18.88
C GLY A 475 -21.63 13.84 18.25
N GLU A 476 -22.80 13.69 17.63
CA GLU A 476 -23.18 12.47 16.90
C GLU A 476 -22.80 12.60 15.42
N PHE A 477 -22.15 11.56 14.87
CA PHE A 477 -21.71 11.51 13.47
C PHE A 477 -22.35 10.32 12.77
N TRP A 478 -22.87 10.57 11.56
CA TRP A 478 -23.47 9.56 10.70
C TRP A 478 -22.54 9.31 9.53
N ASN A 479 -22.02 8.09 9.40
CA ASN A 479 -20.97 7.78 8.41
C ASN A 479 -21.41 8.08 6.97
N ASP A 480 -22.69 7.94 6.67
CA ASP A 480 -23.31 8.24 5.39
C ASP A 480 -23.51 9.74 5.11
N GLU A 481 -23.47 10.60 6.14
CA GLU A 481 -23.70 12.05 6.02
C GLU A 481 -22.43 12.90 6.19
N LEU A 482 -21.26 12.27 6.41
CA LEU A 482 -19.99 12.98 6.66
C LEU A 482 -19.62 14.00 5.56
N ALA A 483 -20.03 13.76 4.31
CA ALA A 483 -19.80 14.66 3.19
C ALA A 483 -20.89 15.74 3.00
N ASP A 484 -22.00 15.63 3.73
CA ASP A 484 -23.20 16.44 3.52
C ASP A 484 -23.34 17.57 4.53
N TYR A 485 -22.56 17.59 5.60
CA TYR A 485 -22.63 18.66 6.59
C TYR A 485 -22.37 20.05 5.99
N HIS A 486 -23.12 21.02 6.53
CA HIS A 486 -23.00 22.45 6.30
C HIS A 486 -23.06 23.16 7.64
N VAL A 487 -22.09 24.03 7.90
CA VAL A 487 -22.02 24.75 9.19
C VAL A 487 -22.43 26.18 8.97
N LYS A 488 -23.31 26.71 9.81
CA LYS A 488 -23.59 28.15 9.84
C LYS A 488 -22.44 28.86 10.53
N LEU A 489 -21.64 29.62 9.78
CA LEU A 489 -20.46 30.32 10.29
C LEU A 489 -20.60 31.82 10.01
N PRO A 490 -21.15 32.62 10.95
CA PRO A 490 -21.38 34.04 10.71
C PRO A 490 -20.05 34.79 10.60
N ASN A 491 -19.94 35.72 9.66
CA ASN A 491 -18.77 36.60 9.57
C ASN A 491 -18.79 37.60 10.72
N LYS A 492 -17.80 37.54 11.62
CA LYS A 492 -17.66 38.40 12.80
C LYS A 492 -16.71 39.58 12.58
N CYS A 493 -16.18 39.78 11.37
CA CYS A 493 -15.19 40.83 11.11
C CYS A 493 -15.73 42.24 11.33
N ASN A 494 -17.05 42.43 11.27
CA ASN A 494 -17.68 43.71 11.57
C ASN A 494 -18.06 43.85 13.05
N ASN A 495 -18.42 42.75 13.73
CA ASN A 495 -18.83 42.79 15.12
C ASN A 495 -17.61 42.92 16.04
N ASN A 496 -17.51 44.03 16.77
CA ASN A 496 -16.56 44.15 17.87
C ASN A 496 -16.98 43.20 19.02
N GLU A 497 -16.22 42.13 19.25
CA GLU A 497 -16.42 41.27 20.43
C GLU A 497 -15.94 42.00 21.71
N GLU A 498 -16.49 41.62 22.87
CA GLU A 498 -16.35 42.25 24.20
C GLU A 498 -14.90 42.51 24.71
N TRP A 499 -13.88 42.03 24.00
CA TRP A 499 -12.46 42.18 24.37
C TRP A 499 -11.87 43.58 24.11
N ASP A 500 -12.54 44.43 23.32
CA ASP A 500 -12.20 45.86 23.13
C ASP A 500 -12.17 46.65 24.46
N VAL A 501 -12.71 46.07 25.54
CA VAL A 501 -12.72 46.66 26.89
C VAL A 501 -11.42 46.40 27.65
N PHE A 502 -10.67 45.33 27.35
CA PHE A 502 -9.49 44.93 28.14
C PHE A 502 -8.19 45.65 27.74
N PHE A 503 -8.16 46.32 26.58
CA PHE A 503 -7.01 47.07 26.09
C PHE A 503 -7.22 48.60 26.09
N LYS A 504 -8.20 49.10 26.87
CA LYS A 504 -8.35 50.54 27.16
C LYS A 504 -7.45 51.03 28.27
#